data_AF-A0AAN0P7F9-F1
#
_entry.id   AF-A0AAN0P7F9-F1
#
_cell.length_a   1.000
_cell.length_b   1.000
_cell.length_c   1.000
_cell.angle_alpha   90.00
_cell.angle_beta   90.00
_cell.angle_gamma   90.00
#
_symmetry.space_group_name_H-M   'P 1'
#
loop_
_entity.id
_entity.type
_entity.pdbx_description
1 polymer ?
#
loop_
_entity_poly.entity_id
_entity_poly.type
_entity_poly.pdbx_seq_one_letter_code
_entity_poly.pdbx_strand_id
1 'polypeptide(L)'
;MSQANKLHSESKATTVVAWGVILFGIVLGIAFILSYGQVETRNDNLDIIQVWSKEMVTVGLFIIFNGLLFGYLLLKISSILNHLENNKN
;
A
#
# COMPACT_ATOMS: atom_id res chain seq x y z
N MET A 1 5.79 -10.93 -35.83
CA MET A 1 6.53 -9.94 -35.01
C MET A 1 5.66 -9.30 -33.91
N SER A 2 4.57 -9.91 -33.40
CA SER A 2 3.66 -9.23 -32.44
C SER A 2 3.59 -9.81 -31.01
N GLN A 3 4.14 -11.01 -30.73
CA GLN A 3 4.06 -11.59 -29.37
C GLN A 3 5.13 -11.07 -28.40
N ALA A 4 6.37 -10.88 -28.84
CA ALA A 4 7.46 -10.42 -27.98
C ALA A 4 7.23 -9.00 -27.42
N ASN A 5 6.70 -8.08 -28.24
CA ASN A 5 6.35 -6.72 -27.80
C ASN A 5 5.16 -6.68 -26.83
N LYS A 6 4.22 -7.64 -26.94
CA LYS A 6 3.08 -7.73 -26.02
C LYS A 6 3.54 -8.17 -24.64
N LEU A 7 4.39 -9.19 -24.60
CA LEU A 7 4.92 -9.75 -23.36
C LEU A 7 5.72 -8.69 -22.59
N HIS A 8 6.68 -7.99 -23.22
CA HIS A 8 7.48 -6.93 -22.57
C HIS A 8 6.65 -5.77 -21.96
N SER A 9 5.42 -5.58 -22.44
CA SER A 9 4.52 -4.57 -21.88
C SER A 9 3.87 -5.00 -20.56
N GLU A 10 3.74 -6.31 -20.30
CA GLU A 10 3.01 -6.86 -19.17
C GLU A 10 3.80 -6.70 -17.86
N SER A 11 5.10 -6.99 -17.84
CA SER A 11 5.96 -6.72 -16.67
C SER A 11 5.98 -5.23 -16.32
N LYS A 12 6.12 -4.35 -17.32
CA LYS A 12 6.12 -2.90 -17.12
C LYS A 12 4.79 -2.39 -16.58
N ALA A 13 3.67 -2.84 -17.16
CA ALA A 13 2.33 -2.48 -16.67
C ALA A 13 2.11 -2.96 -15.22
N THR A 14 2.49 -4.20 -14.91
CA THR A 14 2.39 -4.76 -13.57
C THR A 14 3.21 -3.97 -12.55
N THR A 15 4.41 -3.50 -12.93
CA THR A 15 5.25 -2.64 -12.09
C THR A 15 4.56 -1.32 -11.76
N VAL A 16 3.94 -0.67 -12.75
CA VAL A 16 3.22 0.59 -12.54
C VAL A 16 2.04 0.39 -11.60
N VAL A 17 1.25 -0.67 -11.81
CA VAL A 17 0.13 -1.02 -10.93
C VAL A 17 0.61 -1.29 -9.51
N ALA A 18 1.72 -2.02 -9.36
CA ALA A 18 2.30 -2.31 -8.06
C ALA A 18 2.63 -1.03 -7.26
N TRP A 19 3.32 -0.08 -7.90
CA TRP A 19 3.61 1.22 -7.27
C TRP A 19 2.35 2.02 -6.97
N GLY A 20 1.35 1.95 -7.83
CA GLY A 20 0.03 2.55 -7.58
C GLY A 20 -0.61 2.01 -6.30
N VAL A 21 -0.60 0.69 -6.10
CA VAL A 21 -1.13 0.04 -4.89
C VAL A 21 -0.35 0.43 -3.64
N ILE A 22 1.00 0.51 -3.73
CA ILE A 22 1.84 0.93 -2.60
C ILE A 22 1.52 2.36 -2.18
N LEU A 23 1.54 3.30 -3.13
CA LEU A 23 1.26 4.71 -2.86
C LEU A 23 -0.15 4.89 -2.31
N PHE A 24 -1.12 4.20 -2.89
CA PHE A 24 -2.51 4.25 -2.44
C PHE A 24 -2.65 3.74 -1.00
N GLY A 25 -2.03 2.61 -0.65
CA GLY A 25 -2.07 2.07 0.71
C GLY A 25 -1.40 2.98 1.74
N ILE A 26 -0.27 3.61 1.39
CA ILE A 26 0.39 4.61 2.25
C ILE A 26 -0.52 5.81 2.49
N VAL A 27 -1.06 6.40 1.42
CA VAL A 27 -1.93 7.58 1.50
C VAL A 27 -3.18 7.27 2.30
N LEU A 28 -3.84 6.14 2.05
CA LEU A 28 -5.02 5.72 2.81
C LEU A 28 -4.71 5.51 4.29
N GLY A 29 -3.60 4.84 4.61
CA GLY A 29 -3.24 4.61 6.01
C GLY A 29 -2.93 5.90 6.76
N ILE A 30 -2.20 6.83 6.14
CA ILE A 30 -1.95 8.16 6.73
C ILE A 30 -3.26 8.93 6.89
N ALA A 31 -4.11 8.96 5.86
CA ALA A 31 -5.41 9.63 5.93
C ALA A 31 -6.30 9.05 7.04
N PHE A 32 -6.30 7.73 7.21
CA PHE A 32 -7.02 7.05 8.30
C PHE A 32 -6.50 7.49 9.68
N ILE A 33 -5.18 7.49 9.89
CA ILE A 33 -4.56 7.91 11.16
C ILE A 33 -4.91 9.37 11.47
N LEU A 34 -4.86 10.27 10.49
CA LEU A 34 -5.20 11.67 10.72
C LEU A 34 -6.69 11.90 10.99
N SER A 35 -7.57 11.10 10.35
CA SER A 35 -9.02 11.27 10.48
C SER A 35 -9.59 10.61 11.74
N TYR A 36 -9.02 9.48 12.17
CA TYR A 36 -9.57 8.63 13.23
C TYR A 36 -8.59 8.29 14.35
N GLY A 37 -7.32 8.73 14.23
CA GLY A 37 -6.29 8.42 15.22
C GLY A 37 -6.48 9.15 16.54
N GLN A 38 -7.18 10.28 16.55
CA GLN A 38 -7.54 10.99 17.78
C GLN A 38 -8.93 10.58 18.24
N VAL A 39 -9.04 10.18 19.51
CA VAL A 39 -10.30 9.82 20.16
C VAL A 39 -10.55 10.77 21.33
N GLU A 40 -11.82 11.06 21.58
CA GLU A 40 -12.24 11.87 22.71
C GLU A 40 -12.27 11.01 23.97
N THR A 41 -11.60 11.47 25.03
CA THR A 41 -11.66 10.86 26.35
C THR A 41 -11.94 11.91 27.41
N ARG A 42 -12.40 11.46 28.57
CA ARG A 42 -12.64 12.33 29.72
C ARG A 42 -11.45 12.28 30.66
N ASN A 43 -10.90 13.44 31.00
CA ASN A 43 -9.84 13.56 32.01
C ASN A 43 -10.45 13.50 33.43
N ASP A 44 -9.60 13.34 34.44
CA ASP A 44 -9.98 13.31 35.86
C ASP A 44 -10.79 14.55 36.30
N ASN A 45 -10.60 15.68 35.61
CA ASN A 45 -11.31 16.94 35.83
C ASN A 45 -12.66 17.03 35.07
N LEU A 46 -13.15 15.92 34.51
CA LEU A 46 -14.38 15.83 33.72
C LEU A 46 -14.37 16.57 32.37
N ASP A 47 -13.25 17.16 31.98
CA ASP A 47 -13.02 17.81 30.69
C ASP A 47 -12.88 16.79 29.54
N ILE A 48 -13.38 17.15 28.36
CA ILE A 48 -13.21 16.36 27.13
C ILE A 48 -11.87 16.75 26.51
N ILE A 49 -11.00 15.76 26.33
CA ILE A 49 -9.68 15.91 25.70
C ILE A 49 -9.56 14.98 24.50
N GLN A 50 -8.79 15.38 23.49
CA GLN A 50 -8.45 14.52 22.36
C GLN A 50 -7.08 13.87 22.60
N VAL A 51 -7.04 12.55 22.54
CA VAL A 51 -5.82 11.77 22.73
C VAL A 51 -5.62 10.80 21.57
N TRP A 52 -4.36 10.53 21.24
CA TRP A 52 -4.03 9.54 20.21
C TRP A 52 -4.35 8.13 20.69
N SER A 53 -5.28 7.47 20.01
CA SER A 53 -5.62 6.07 20.25
C SER A 53 -4.55 5.16 19.64
N LYS A 54 -3.87 4.39 20.49
CA LYS A 54 -2.90 3.38 20.05
C LYS A 54 -3.56 2.38 19.10
N GLU A 55 -4.79 1.95 19.38
CA GLU A 55 -5.52 1.00 18.56
C GLU A 55 -5.77 1.54 17.16
N MET A 56 -6.27 2.79 17.06
CA MET A 56 -6.56 3.43 15.76
C MET A 56 -5.27 3.68 14.95
N VAL A 57 -4.21 4.12 15.62
CA VAL A 57 -2.89 4.28 14.97
C VAL A 57 -2.36 2.94 14.46
N THR A 58 -2.48 1.86 15.25
CA THR A 58 -2.10 0.51 14.82
C THR A 58 -2.90 0.03 13.62
N VAL A 59 -4.22 0.25 13.58
CA VAL A 59 -5.05 -0.08 12.41
C VAL A 59 -4.56 0.67 11.17
N GLY A 60 -4.27 1.97 11.30
CA GLY A 60 -3.71 2.77 10.22
C GLY A 60 -2.37 2.22 9.71
N LEU A 61 -1.47 1.82 10.60
CA LEU A 61 -0.21 1.17 10.23
C LEU A 61 -0.43 -0.18 9.52
N PHE A 62 -1.45 -0.95 9.92
CA PHE A 62 -1.83 -2.19 9.24
C PHE A 62 -2.32 -1.93 7.82
N ILE A 63 -3.07 -0.85 7.57
CA ILE A 63 -3.48 -0.46 6.21
C ILE A 63 -2.25 -0.20 5.34
N ILE A 64 -1.28 0.57 5.85
CA ILE A 64 -0.02 0.85 5.15
C ILE A 64 0.73 -0.45 4.86
N PHE A 65 0.88 -1.31 5.86
CA PHE A 65 1.58 -2.59 5.73
C PHE A 65 0.93 -3.49 4.67
N ASN A 66 -0.40 -3.56 4.62
CA ASN A 66 -1.11 -4.31 3.59
C ASN A 66 -0.85 -3.74 2.19
N GLY A 67 -0.90 -2.41 2.03
CA GLY A 67 -0.56 -1.77 0.76
C GLY A 67 0.85 -2.09 0.28
N LEU A 68 1.82 -2.04 1.19
CA LEU A 68 3.20 -2.42 0.93
C LEU A 68 3.33 -3.90 0.56
N LEU A 69 2.67 -4.79 1.31
CA LEU A 69 2.71 -6.23 1.08
C LEU A 69 2.13 -6.61 -0.29
N PHE A 70 0.91 -6.14 -0.60
CA PHE A 70 0.27 -6.42 -1.89
C PHE A 70 1.06 -5.82 -3.05
N GLY A 71 1.53 -4.58 -2.91
CA GLY A 71 2.39 -3.95 -3.90
C GLY A 71 3.70 -4.71 -4.13
N TYR A 72 4.34 -5.18 -3.06
CA TYR A 72 5.55 -6.00 -3.16
C TYR A 72 5.30 -7.33 -3.89
N LEU A 73 4.18 -8.00 -3.61
CA LEU A 73 3.80 -9.22 -4.34
C LEU A 73 3.65 -8.96 -5.84
N LEU A 74 3.03 -7.84 -6.22
CA LEU A 74 2.90 -7.44 -7.62
C LEU A 74 4.27 -7.11 -8.25
N LEU A 75 5.17 -6.44 -7.53
CA LEU A 75 6.55 -6.23 -7.99
C LEU A 75 7.28 -7.56 -8.22
N LYS A 76 7.06 -8.55 -7.35
CA LYS A 76 7.64 -9.88 -7.50
C LYS A 76 7.09 -10.60 -8.74
N ILE A 77 5.79 -10.51 -8.99
CA ILE A 77 5.15 -11.04 -10.21
C ILE A 77 5.73 -10.34 -11.45
N SER A 78 5.83 -9.01 -11.43
CA SER A 78 6.46 -8.24 -12.50
C SER A 78 7.89 -8.70 -12.79
N SER A 79 8.70 -8.92 -11.75
CA SER A 79 10.07 -9.41 -11.90
C SER A 79 10.13 -10.79 -12.57
N ILE A 80 9.20 -11.69 -12.23
CA ILE A 80 9.11 -13.02 -12.85
C ILE A 80 8.71 -12.89 -14.32
N LEU A 81 7.72 -12.04 -14.63
CA LEU A 81 7.30 -11.76 -16.01
C LEU A 81 8.46 -11.21 -16.84
N ASN A 82 9.17 -10.21 -16.33
CA ASN A 82 10.33 -9.64 -17.01
C ASN A 82 11.45 -10.68 -17.23
N HIS A 83 11.66 -11.58 -16.27
CA HIS A 83 12.61 -12.67 -16.45
C HIS A 83 12.18 -13.59 -17.60
N LEU A 84 10.91 -14.03 -17.63
CA LEU A 84 10.37 -14.88 -18.70
C LEU A 84 10.36 -14.18 -20.07
N GLU A 85 10.15 -12.86 -20.10
CA GLU A 85 10.21 -12.04 -21.30
C GLU A 85 11.62 -11.99 -21.88
N ASN A 86 12.64 -11.82 -21.03
CA ASN A 86 14.02 -11.69 -21.48
C ASN A 86 14.71 -13.04 -21.72
N ASN A 87 14.28 -14.14 -21.09
CA ASN A 87 14.85 -15.48 -21.29
C ASN A 87 14.18 -16.29 -22.42
N LYS A 88 13.15 -15.74 -23.09
CA LYS A 88 12.53 -16.32 -24.29
C LYS A 88 13.15 -15.83 -25.61
N ASN A 89 14.11 -14.91 -25.55
CA ASN A 89 14.99 -14.52 -26.66
C ASN A 89 16.26 -15.38 -26.67
#